data_AF-A0AAW2TYP6-F1
#
_entry.id   AF-A0AAW2TYP6-F1
#
_cell.length_a   1.000
_cell.length_b   1.000
_cell.length_c   1.000
_cell.angle_alpha   90.00
_cell.angle_beta   90.00
_cell.angle_gamma   90.00
#
_symmetry.space_group_name_H-M   'P 1'
#
loop_
_entity.id
_entity.type
_entity.pdbx_description
1 polymer ?
#
loop_
_entity_poly.entity_id
_entity_poly.type
_entity_poly.pdbx_seq_one_letter_code
_entity_poly.pdbx_strand_id
1 'polypeptide(L)'
;MQMGGGIDDDEEQGSQRGNDLNVQDIDAYWLQRKISQAYDQNIDPQQSQKLAEEVLKILAEGDDREVETKLLVHLQFDKFSLIKYLLQNRLKVVWCTRLARAEDQEKRKEIEEEMMGLGPDHAAILEQLHATRATAKERQKNLEKSIREEARRLKDETGGDGDASVAS
;
A
#
# COMPACT_ATOMS: atom_id res chain seq x y z
N MET A 1 -49.58 14.48 12.56
CA MET A 1 -48.25 14.93 12.14
C MET A 1 -47.55 13.74 11.51
N GLN A 2 -47.16 13.89 10.25
CA GLN A 2 -46.49 12.90 9.42
C GLN A 2 -45.02 13.32 9.31
N MET A 3 -44.10 12.45 9.73
CA MET A 3 -42.72 12.40 9.28
C MET A 3 -42.45 10.90 9.08
N GLY A 4 -42.06 10.38 7.91
CA GLY A 4 -41.23 11.00 6.89
C GLY A 4 -39.77 10.78 7.30
N GLY A 5 -39.26 9.57 7.10
CA GLY A 5 -37.86 9.21 7.31
C GLY A 5 -37.45 8.16 6.30
N GLY A 6 -37.07 8.63 5.10
CA GLY A 6 -36.37 7.84 4.09
C GLY A 6 -34.89 7.71 4.42
N ILE A 7 -34.31 6.65 3.85
CA ILE A 7 -32.91 6.19 3.72
C ILE A 7 -33.13 4.70 3.37
N ASP A 8 -33.42 4.31 2.12
CA ASP A 8 -32.62 4.41 0.88
C ASP A 8 -31.16 3.97 1.08
N ASP A 9 -30.85 2.86 0.41
CA ASP A 9 -29.53 2.41 -0.06
C ASP A 9 -28.35 2.46 0.92
N ASP A 10 -28.02 1.32 1.51
CA ASP A 10 -26.63 0.90 1.54
C ASP A 10 -26.57 -0.51 0.96
N GLU A 11 -26.36 -0.50 -0.34
CA GLU A 11 -26.13 -1.60 -1.25
C GLU A 11 -25.18 -2.64 -0.65
N GLU A 12 -25.64 -3.90 -0.64
CA GLU A 12 -24.93 -5.11 -1.05
C GLU A 12 -23.38 -5.11 -1.13
N GLN A 13 -22.63 -4.58 -0.15
CA GLN A 13 -21.16 -4.73 -0.07
C GLN A 13 -20.75 -6.07 0.58
N GLY A 14 -21.49 -7.13 0.27
CA GLY A 14 -21.40 -8.45 0.87
C GLY A 14 -20.33 -9.39 0.30
N SER A 15 -19.29 -8.93 -0.40
CA SER A 15 -18.29 -9.86 -0.99
C SER A 15 -16.80 -9.47 -0.97
N GLN A 16 -16.38 -8.29 -0.50
CA GLN A 16 -14.97 -7.86 -0.66
C GLN A 16 -14.02 -8.07 0.54
N ARG A 17 -14.48 -8.51 1.72
CA ARG A 17 -13.63 -8.49 2.93
C ARG A 17 -12.45 -9.48 2.96
N GLY A 18 -12.40 -10.45 2.04
CA GLY A 18 -11.32 -11.47 2.00
C GLY A 18 -10.19 -11.18 1.00
N ASN A 19 -10.44 -10.32 0.01
CA ASN A 19 -9.51 -10.08 -1.11
C ASN A 19 -9.09 -8.61 -1.24
N ASP A 20 -9.50 -7.73 -0.33
CA ASP A 20 -9.10 -6.32 -0.37
C ASP A 20 -7.61 -6.18 -0.03
N LEU A 21 -6.80 -5.88 -1.05
CA LEU A 21 -5.38 -5.59 -0.89
C LEU A 21 -5.21 -4.16 -0.38
N ASN A 22 -4.51 -4.00 0.75
CA ASN A 22 -4.19 -2.67 1.26
C ASN A 22 -3.10 -2.03 0.40
N VAL A 23 -3.32 -0.78 -0.01
CA VAL A 23 -2.44 -0.02 -0.91
C VAL A 23 -1.03 0.18 -0.36
N GLN A 24 -0.87 0.09 0.97
CA GLN A 24 0.43 0.24 1.66
C GLN A 24 1.28 -1.02 1.64
N ASP A 25 0.66 -2.19 1.53
CA ASP A 25 1.41 -3.46 1.49
C ASP A 25 2.12 -3.65 0.15
N ILE A 26 1.77 -2.82 -0.85
CA ILE A 26 2.28 -2.90 -2.21
C ILE A 26 3.54 -2.03 -2.35
N ASP A 27 4.69 -2.67 -2.18
CA ASP A 27 6.00 -2.10 -2.54
C ASP A 27 6.47 -2.55 -3.94
N ALA A 28 7.63 -2.02 -4.38
CA ALA A 28 8.21 -2.28 -5.70
C ALA A 28 8.45 -3.77 -6.02
N TYR A 29 8.59 -4.62 -4.99
CA TYR A 29 8.85 -6.05 -5.07
C TYR A 29 7.69 -6.92 -4.55
N TRP A 30 6.55 -6.32 -4.17
CA TRP A 30 5.40 -7.06 -3.63
C TRP A 30 4.91 -8.14 -4.61
N LEU A 31 4.79 -7.78 -5.90
CA LEU A 31 4.33 -8.70 -6.93
C LEU A 31 5.29 -9.88 -7.13
N GLN A 32 6.60 -9.62 -7.04
CA GLN A 32 7.62 -10.67 -7.07
C GLN A 32 7.44 -11.65 -5.92
N ARG A 33 7.29 -11.15 -4.67
CA ARG A 33 7.06 -12.02 -3.50
C ARG A 33 5.78 -12.85 -3.66
N LYS A 34 4.72 -12.24 -4.18
CA LYS A 34 3.44 -12.90 -4.40
C LYS A 34 3.54 -14.02 -5.45
N ILE A 35 4.29 -13.77 -6.53
CA ILE A 35 4.60 -14.78 -7.54
C ILE A 35 5.43 -15.89 -6.91
N SER A 36 6.54 -15.60 -6.24
CA SER A 36 7.35 -16.62 -5.58
C SER A 36 6.54 -17.47 -4.60
N GLN A 37 5.62 -16.86 -3.85
CA GLN A 37 4.70 -17.58 -2.95
C GLN A 37 3.76 -18.50 -3.71
N ALA A 38 3.22 -18.06 -4.85
CA ALA A 38 2.37 -18.90 -5.69
C ALA A 38 3.11 -20.11 -6.29
N TYR A 39 4.43 -20.03 -6.44
CA TYR A 39 5.31 -21.12 -6.88
C TYR A 39 5.96 -21.89 -5.71
N ASP A 40 5.43 -21.79 -4.49
CA ASP A 40 5.96 -22.48 -3.30
C ASP A 40 7.45 -22.18 -3.04
N GLN A 41 7.90 -20.97 -3.40
CA GLN A 41 9.30 -20.53 -3.37
C GLN A 41 10.27 -21.39 -4.21
N ASN A 42 9.76 -22.22 -5.13
CA ASN A 42 10.56 -23.06 -6.02
C ASN A 42 11.05 -22.32 -7.28
N ILE A 43 10.67 -21.05 -7.46
CA ILE A 43 11.08 -20.23 -8.60
C ILE A 43 12.31 -19.40 -8.24
N ASP A 44 13.28 -19.34 -9.16
CA ASP A 44 14.47 -18.53 -8.99
C ASP A 44 14.13 -17.03 -8.81
N PRO A 45 14.86 -16.30 -7.95
CA PRO A 45 14.62 -14.88 -7.72
C PRO A 45 14.61 -14.05 -9.01
N GLN A 46 15.55 -14.30 -9.93
CA GLN A 46 15.64 -13.60 -11.20
C GLN A 46 14.43 -13.91 -12.11
N GLN A 47 14.00 -15.18 -12.14
CA GLN A 47 12.84 -15.59 -12.93
C GLN A 47 11.54 -15.01 -12.35
N SER A 48 11.40 -15.00 -11.02
CA SER A 48 10.26 -14.37 -10.34
C SER A 48 10.18 -12.87 -10.58
N GLN A 49 11.33 -12.18 -10.61
CA GLN A 49 11.40 -10.76 -10.91
C GLN A 49 10.95 -10.49 -12.35
N LYS A 50 11.50 -11.23 -13.32
CA LYS A 50 11.12 -11.09 -14.73
C LYS A 50 9.64 -11.37 -14.93
N LEU A 51 9.11 -12.41 -14.28
CA LEU A 51 7.69 -12.73 -14.34
C LEU A 51 6.83 -11.63 -13.71
N ALA A 52 7.27 -11.04 -12.60
CA ALA A 52 6.59 -9.92 -11.97
C ALA A 52 6.55 -8.68 -12.88
N GLU A 53 7.63 -8.37 -13.58
CA GLU A 53 7.68 -7.25 -14.52
C GLU A 53 6.72 -7.47 -15.70
N GLU A 54 6.69 -8.67 -16.26
CA GLU A 54 5.77 -9.01 -17.35
C GLU A 54 4.31 -9.01 -16.89
N VAL A 55 4.03 -9.58 -15.72
CA VAL A 55 2.69 -9.54 -15.11
C VAL A 55 2.25 -8.09 -14.84
N LEU A 56 3.15 -7.23 -14.35
CA LEU A 56 2.84 -5.82 -14.11
C LEU A 56 2.49 -5.08 -15.41
N LYS A 57 3.23 -5.33 -16.50
CA LYS A 57 2.93 -4.77 -17.82
C LYS A 57 1.57 -5.24 -18.33
N ILE A 58 1.30 -6.54 -18.24
CA ILE A 58 0.01 -7.13 -18.64
C ILE A 58 -1.12 -6.51 -17.83
N LEU A 59 -0.97 -6.36 -16.51
CA LEU A 59 -1.98 -5.71 -15.68
C LEU A 59 -2.19 -4.23 -16.06
N ALA A 60 -1.16 -3.55 -16.55
CA ALA A 60 -1.27 -2.16 -17.00
C ALA A 60 -1.93 -2.02 -18.39
N GLU A 61 -1.99 -3.08 -19.19
CA GLU A 61 -2.40 -3.02 -20.60
C GLU A 61 -3.64 -3.87 -20.93
N GLY A 62 -4.70 -3.22 -21.41
CA GLY A 62 -5.90 -3.86 -21.98
C GLY A 62 -7.07 -3.99 -21.01
N ASP A 63 -8.11 -4.71 -21.43
CA ASP A 63 -9.31 -4.98 -20.63
C ASP A 63 -9.15 -6.25 -19.77
N ASP A 64 -9.95 -6.39 -18.72
CA ASP A 64 -9.81 -7.48 -17.73
C ASP A 64 -9.81 -8.88 -18.35
N ARG A 65 -10.54 -9.10 -19.46
CA ARG A 65 -10.54 -10.37 -20.21
C ARG A 65 -9.20 -10.64 -20.91
N GLU A 66 -8.60 -9.62 -21.51
CA GLU A 66 -7.30 -9.76 -22.18
C GLU A 66 -6.20 -9.98 -21.16
N VAL A 67 -6.25 -9.22 -20.06
CA VAL A 67 -5.35 -9.35 -18.91
C VAL A 67 -5.44 -10.78 -18.36
N GLU A 68 -6.63 -11.29 -18.08
CA GLU A 68 -6.83 -12.67 -17.60
C GLU A 68 -6.20 -13.70 -18.54
N THR A 69 -6.48 -13.59 -19.83
CA THR A 69 -5.99 -14.53 -20.85
C THR A 69 -4.46 -14.52 -20.92
N LYS A 70 -3.84 -13.33 -20.92
CA LYS A 70 -2.38 -13.18 -20.92
C LYS A 70 -1.77 -13.73 -19.62
N LEU A 71 -2.38 -13.45 -18.47
CA LEU A 71 -1.91 -13.96 -17.17
C LEU A 71 -1.96 -15.49 -17.10
N LEU A 72 -3.00 -16.11 -17.65
CA LEU A 72 -3.11 -17.57 -17.72
C LEU A 72 -1.92 -18.19 -18.47
N VAL A 73 -1.53 -17.60 -19.60
CA VAL A 73 -0.37 -18.06 -20.38
C VAL A 73 0.93 -17.88 -19.60
N HIS A 74 1.15 -16.70 -19.01
CA HIS A 74 2.40 -16.39 -18.31
C HIS A 74 2.57 -17.15 -16.98
N LEU A 75 1.47 -17.46 -16.29
CA LEU A 75 1.47 -18.22 -15.04
C LEU A 75 1.25 -19.72 -15.24
N GLN A 76 1.42 -20.20 -16.48
CA GLN A 76 1.34 -21.61 -16.87
C GLN A 76 0.03 -22.31 -16.47
N PHE A 77 -1.10 -21.59 -16.53
CA PHE A 77 -2.46 -22.10 -16.30
C PHE A 77 -2.72 -22.77 -14.94
N ASP A 78 -1.79 -22.72 -13.99
CA ASP A 78 -1.95 -23.41 -12.70
C ASP A 78 -2.33 -22.45 -11.57
N LYS A 79 -2.02 -21.16 -11.73
CA LYS A 79 -2.12 -20.16 -10.65
C LYS A 79 -3.41 -19.34 -10.70
N PHE A 80 -4.56 -19.98 -10.91
CA PHE A 80 -5.87 -19.32 -11.00
C PHE A 80 -6.21 -18.43 -9.79
N SER A 81 -5.86 -18.88 -8.58
CA SER A 81 -6.10 -18.09 -7.36
C SER A 81 -5.31 -16.79 -7.36
N LEU A 82 -4.05 -16.82 -7.84
CA LEU A 82 -3.24 -15.63 -8.00
C LEU A 82 -3.83 -14.71 -9.07
N ILE A 83 -4.23 -15.26 -10.21
CA ILE A 83 -4.80 -14.50 -11.34
C ILE A 83 -6.06 -13.76 -10.89
N LYS A 84 -7.01 -14.45 -10.26
CA LYS A 84 -8.23 -13.83 -9.74
C LYS A 84 -7.93 -12.73 -8.73
N TYR A 85 -6.96 -12.96 -7.84
CA TYR A 85 -6.55 -11.98 -6.85
C TYR A 85 -5.94 -10.72 -7.48
N LEU A 86 -5.10 -10.90 -8.51
CA LEU A 86 -4.49 -9.80 -9.25
C LEU A 86 -5.51 -9.02 -10.07
N LEU A 87 -6.49 -9.69 -10.69
CA LEU A 87 -7.56 -9.03 -11.44
C LEU A 87 -8.45 -8.19 -10.53
N GLN A 88 -8.86 -8.73 -9.38
CA GLN A 88 -9.69 -8.01 -8.42
C GLN A 88 -8.99 -6.77 -7.83
N ASN A 89 -7.66 -6.82 -7.70
CA ASN A 89 -6.86 -5.72 -7.17
C ASN A 89 -6.03 -5.02 -8.24
N ARG A 90 -6.40 -5.17 -9.52
CA ARG A 90 -5.58 -4.78 -10.68
C ARG A 90 -5.09 -3.34 -10.59
N LEU A 91 -6.01 -2.41 -10.35
CA LEU A 91 -5.72 -0.99 -10.23
C LEU A 91 -4.74 -0.74 -9.08
N LYS A 92 -5.04 -1.27 -7.89
CA LYS A 92 -4.17 -1.11 -6.71
C LYS A 92 -2.76 -1.62 -6.99
N VAL A 93 -2.62 -2.83 -7.56
CA VAL A 93 -1.31 -3.44 -7.86
C VAL A 93 -0.53 -2.61 -8.87
N VAL A 94 -1.13 -2.23 -10.00
CA VAL A 94 -0.44 -1.47 -11.06
C VAL A 94 0.04 -0.12 -10.53
N TRP A 95 -0.87 0.64 -9.93
CA TRP A 95 -0.59 2.02 -9.53
C TRP A 95 0.30 2.12 -8.31
N CYS A 96 0.05 1.30 -7.28
CA CYS A 96 0.90 1.32 -6.09
C CYS A 96 2.31 0.83 -6.42
N THR A 97 2.45 -0.19 -7.30
CA THR A 97 3.78 -0.63 -7.75
C THR A 97 4.49 0.44 -8.59
N ARG A 98 3.78 1.16 -9.49
CA ARG A 98 4.35 2.29 -10.25
C ARG A 98 4.79 3.41 -9.30
N LEU A 99 3.96 3.79 -8.33
CA LEU A 99 4.29 4.81 -7.33
C LEU A 99 5.44 4.41 -6.41
N ALA A 100 5.57 3.13 -6.07
CA ALA A 100 6.66 2.61 -5.26
C ALA A 100 7.99 2.53 -6.03
N ARG A 101 7.94 2.38 -7.36
CA ARG A 101 9.11 2.37 -8.25
C ARG A 101 9.56 3.76 -8.70
N ALA A 102 8.74 4.79 -8.48
CA ALA A 102 9.08 6.15 -8.83
C ALA A 102 10.17 6.69 -7.90
N GLU A 103 11.34 6.97 -8.49
CA GLU A 103 12.55 7.42 -7.79
C GLU A 103 12.41 8.83 -7.20
N ASP A 104 11.72 9.71 -7.92
CA ASP A 104 11.62 11.14 -7.61
C ASP A 104 10.19 11.57 -7.29
N GLN A 105 10.08 12.63 -6.49
CA GLN A 105 8.80 13.25 -6.17
C GLN A 105 8.09 13.83 -7.41
N GLU A 106 8.84 14.18 -8.45
CA GLU A 106 8.31 14.63 -9.75
C GLU A 106 7.62 13.49 -10.49
N LYS A 107 8.31 12.37 -10.74
CA LYS A 107 7.71 11.16 -11.34
C LYS A 107 6.49 10.67 -10.56
N ARG A 108 6.55 10.72 -9.22
CA ARG A 108 5.41 10.37 -8.37
C ARG A 108 4.22 11.29 -8.64
N LYS A 109 4.46 12.59 -8.75
CA LYS A 109 3.40 13.57 -9.04
C LYS A 109 2.81 13.38 -10.44
N GLU A 110 3.64 13.10 -11.44
CA GLU A 110 3.16 12.79 -12.80
C GLU A 110 2.24 11.57 -12.81
N ILE A 111 2.59 10.51 -12.08
CA ILE A 111 1.75 9.31 -11.92
C ILE A 111 0.46 9.65 -11.15
N GLU A 112 0.55 10.45 -10.08
CA GLU A 112 -0.63 10.91 -9.31
C GLU A 112 -1.58 11.74 -10.19
N GLU A 113 -1.06 12.60 -11.07
CA GLU A 113 -1.84 13.39 -12.05
C GLU A 113 -2.45 12.51 -13.14
N GLU A 114 -1.71 11.52 -13.67
CA GLU A 114 -2.24 10.52 -14.62
C GLU A 114 -3.41 9.74 -14.00
N MET A 115 -3.26 9.28 -12.76
CA MET A 115 -4.31 8.58 -12.02
C MET A 115 -5.56 9.45 -11.82
N MET A 116 -5.41 10.73 -11.48
CA MET A 116 -6.55 11.64 -11.34
C MET A 116 -7.30 11.82 -12.68
N GLY A 117 -6.61 11.73 -13.81
CA GLY A 117 -7.22 11.83 -15.14
C GLY A 117 -7.97 10.58 -15.61
N LEU A 118 -7.74 9.41 -14.99
CA LEU A 118 -8.30 8.13 -15.43
C LEU A 118 -9.65 7.77 -14.80
N GLY A 119 -10.01 8.39 -13.68
CA GLY A 119 -11.36 8.24 -13.10
C GLY A 119 -11.41 8.24 -11.56
N PRO A 120 -12.63 8.19 -11.00
CA PRO A 120 -12.86 8.27 -9.55
C PRO A 120 -12.27 7.09 -8.78
N ASP A 121 -12.26 5.88 -9.36
CA ASP A 121 -11.68 4.69 -8.71
C ASP A 121 -10.17 4.84 -8.47
N HIS A 122 -9.48 5.49 -9.40
CA HIS A 122 -8.05 5.77 -9.30
C HIS A 122 -7.76 6.86 -8.26
N ALA A 123 -8.59 7.90 -8.23
CA ALA A 123 -8.52 8.96 -7.22
C ALA A 123 -8.75 8.41 -5.80
N ALA A 124 -9.66 7.45 -5.62
CA ALA A 124 -9.89 6.81 -4.32
C ALA A 124 -8.65 6.05 -3.80
N ILE A 125 -7.92 5.36 -4.70
CA ILE A 125 -6.66 4.67 -4.36
C ILE A 125 -5.59 5.67 -3.92
N LEU A 126 -5.48 6.80 -4.64
CA LEU A 126 -4.57 7.89 -4.27
C LEU A 126 -4.93 8.47 -2.90
N GLU A 127 -6.20 8.75 -2.66
CA GLU A 127 -6.65 9.30 -1.39
C GLU A 127 -6.30 8.37 -0.22
N GLN A 128 -6.50 7.05 -0.38
CA GLN A 128 -6.10 6.06 0.62
C GLN A 128 -4.58 6.07 0.89
N LEU A 129 -3.76 6.21 -0.16
CA LEU A 129 -2.31 6.35 -0.04
C LEU A 129 -1.91 7.64 0.69
N HIS A 130 -2.52 8.77 0.35
CA HIS A 130 -2.25 10.08 0.96
C HIS A 130 -2.71 10.16 2.40
N ALA A 131 -3.93 9.71 2.71
CA ALA A 131 -4.50 9.68 4.05
C ALA A 131 -3.62 8.86 5.00
N THR A 132 -3.16 7.69 4.55
CA THR A 132 -2.28 6.88 5.39
C THR A 132 -0.90 7.52 5.55
N ARG A 133 -0.31 8.09 4.49
CA ARG A 133 0.99 8.75 4.60
C ARG A 133 0.95 9.95 5.55
N ALA A 134 -0.14 10.72 5.53
CA ALA A 134 -0.37 11.80 6.48
C ALA A 134 -0.45 11.26 7.92
N THR A 135 -1.19 10.17 8.14
CA THR A 135 -1.34 9.52 9.45
C THR A 135 -0.02 8.95 9.98
N ALA A 136 0.78 8.31 9.12
CA ALA A 136 2.09 7.75 9.48
C ALA A 136 3.10 8.86 9.84
N LYS A 137 3.13 9.94 9.04
CA LYS A 137 3.98 11.12 9.31
C LYS A 137 3.60 11.81 10.62
N GLU A 138 2.30 11.89 10.92
CA GLU A 138 1.82 12.48 12.17
C GLU A 138 2.19 11.61 13.38
N ARG A 139 2.01 10.29 13.31
CA ARG A 139 2.46 9.34 14.35
C ARG A 139 3.97 9.44 14.59
N GLN A 140 4.77 9.50 13.52
CA GLN A 140 6.22 9.63 13.64
C GLN A 140 6.63 10.93 14.34
N LYS A 141 6.02 12.06 13.96
CA LYS A 141 6.28 13.36 14.61
C LYS A 141 5.88 13.35 16.08
N ASN A 142 4.81 12.63 16.44
CA ASN A 142 4.37 12.51 17.83
C ASN A 142 5.33 11.64 18.66
N LEU A 143 5.82 10.52 18.10
CA LEU A 143 6.87 9.71 18.73
C LEU A 143 8.17 10.49 18.93
N GLU A 144 8.64 11.23 17.92
CA GLU A 144 9.86 12.05 18.05
C GLU A 144 9.74 13.10 19.15
N LYS A 145 8.57 13.75 19.27
CA LYS A 145 8.30 14.69 20.36
C LYS A 145 8.33 14.00 21.73
N SER A 146 7.65 12.85 21.86
CA SER A 146 7.61 12.09 23.11
C SER A 146 9.01 11.62 23.54
N ILE A 147 9.83 11.12 22.60
CA ILE A 147 11.21 10.69 22.86
C ILE A 147 12.07 11.89 23.30
N ARG A 148 11.90 13.06 22.66
CA ARG A 148 12.63 14.28 23.02
C ARG A 148 12.25 14.80 24.40
N GLU A 149 10.97 14.72 24.77
CA GLU A 149 10.49 15.12 26.09
C GLU A 149 10.97 14.16 27.19
N GLU A 150 10.93 12.84 26.95
CA GLU A 150 11.49 11.86 27.89
C GLU A 150 13.01 12.02 28.07
N ALA A 151 13.77 12.22 26.99
CA ALA A 151 15.21 12.46 27.07
C ALA A 151 15.55 13.75 27.85
N ARG A 152 14.71 14.79 27.75
CA ARG A 152 14.89 16.04 28.50
C ARG A 152 14.60 15.84 29.99
N ARG A 153 13.59 15.03 30.32
CA ARG A 153 13.18 14.75 31.69
C ARG A 153 14.23 13.90 32.44
N LEU A 154 14.79 12.88 31.77
CA LEU A 154 15.88 12.05 32.31
C LEU A 154 17.16 12.85 32.61
N LYS A 155 17.44 13.91 31.82
CA LYS A 155 18.61 14.76 32.01
C LYS A 155 18.46 15.74 33.17
N ASP A 156 17.23 16.12 33.51
CA ASP A 156 16.91 16.93 34.68
C ASP A 156 17.02 16.09 35.97
N GLU A 157 16.56 14.83 35.94
CA GLU A 157 16.62 13.91 37.08
C GLU A 157 18.06 13.41 37.40
N THR A 158 18.99 13.45 36.44
CA THR A 158 20.41 13.05 36.65
C THR A 158 21.30 14.22 37.11
N GLY A 159 20.81 15.46 37.08
CA GLY A 159 21.57 16.66 37.44
C GLY A 159 21.43 17.11 38.91
N GLY A 160 20.69 16.37 39.73
CA GLY A 160 20.23 16.82 41.06
C GLY A 160 20.96 16.28 42.29
N ASP A 161 22.04 15.50 42.14
CA ASP A 161 22.76 14.94 43.30
C ASP A 161 24.24 15.36 43.26
N GLY A 162 24.55 16.50 43.87
CA GLY A 162 25.90 17.02 43.87
C GLY A 162 26.14 18.37 44.54
N ASP A 163 25.30 18.84 45.48
CA ASP A 163 25.75 19.86 46.44
C ASP A 163 24.84 19.88 47.69
N ALA A 164 25.31 19.26 48.78
CA ALA A 164 24.85 19.59 50.12
C ALA A 164 25.94 19.25 51.15
N SER A 165 26.81 20.23 51.39
CA SER A 165 27.29 20.65 52.71
C SER A 165 27.73 19.58 53.72
N VAL A 166 29.00 19.62 54.13
CA VAL A 166 29.32 19.76 55.56
C VAL A 166 30.53 20.68 55.75
N ALA A 167 30.22 21.87 56.26
CA ALA A 167 31.16 22.74 56.93
C ALA A 167 31.64 22.09 58.23
N SER A 168 32.94 22.20 58.53
CA SER A 168 33.53 22.49 59.85
C SER A 168 35.04 22.62 59.71
#